data_AF-A0A2W7AXY1-F1
#
_entry.id   AF-A0A2W7AXY1-F1
#
_cell.length_a   1.000
_cell.length_b   1.000
_cell.length_c   1.000
_cell.angle_alpha   90.00
_cell.angle_beta   90.00
_cell.angle_gamma   90.00
#
_symmetry.space_group_name_H-M   'P 1'
#
loop_
_entity.id
_entity.type
_entity.pdbx_description
1 polymer ?
#
loop_
_entity_poly.entity_id
_entity_poly.type
_entity_poly.pdbx_seq_one_letter_code
_entity_poly.pdbx_strand_id
1 'polypeptide(L)'
;MVVQQRLLSLGGLALQPNQSTNTAFQISWTILRVVAGVVMVHNGLDKLANIESFANAYVAYLGLPFPITLSYMAAYTELIGAPLVALGLFTRPAAMGLFFTMTVAMYHHIKVAGFSIPYLELSAIYAATFLFFVINGGGRFSVDALLANVVNGLRTNQANGKRASLEDVFQRSDKAKSAL
;
A
#
# COMPACT_ATOMS: atom_id res chain seq x y z
N MET A 1 22.05 -14.15 -9.23
CA MET A 1 20.79 -14.36 -9.97
C MET A 1 19.57 -14.55 -9.04
N VAL A 2 19.62 -15.43 -8.03
CA VAL A 2 18.49 -15.72 -7.12
C VAL A 2 18.07 -14.53 -6.22
N VAL A 3 19.02 -13.74 -5.71
CA VAL A 3 18.73 -12.57 -4.85
C VAL A 3 18.00 -11.45 -5.63
N GLN A 4 18.42 -11.18 -6.88
CA GLN A 4 17.73 -10.24 -7.77
C GLN A 4 16.30 -10.72 -8.07
N GLN A 5 16.08 -12.01 -8.30
CA GLN A 5 14.74 -12.57 -8.55
C GLN A 5 13.82 -12.44 -7.31
N ARG A 6 14.33 -12.60 -6.10
CA ARG A 6 13.56 -12.46 -4.84
C ARG A 6 13.22 -11.00 -4.49
N LEU A 7 14.15 -10.07 -4.72
CA LEU A 7 13.88 -8.64 -4.54
C LEU A 7 12.84 -8.15 -5.57
N LEU A 8 12.88 -8.70 -6.79
CA LEU A 8 11.89 -8.42 -7.83
C LEU A 8 10.50 -9.00 -7.49
N SER A 9 10.40 -10.15 -6.82
CA SER A 9 9.11 -10.71 -6.38
C SER A 9 8.51 -9.94 -5.20
N LEU A 10 9.33 -9.44 -4.28
CA LEU A 10 8.86 -8.63 -3.14
C LEU A 10 8.45 -7.22 -3.57
N GLY A 11 9.21 -6.59 -4.47
CA GLY A 11 8.82 -5.30 -5.07
C GLY A 11 7.57 -5.42 -5.95
N GLY A 12 7.46 -6.53 -6.70
CA GLY A 12 6.24 -6.87 -7.45
C GLY A 12 5.04 -7.04 -6.53
N LEU A 13 5.18 -7.73 -5.40
CA LEU A 13 4.10 -7.88 -4.44
C LEU A 13 3.73 -6.56 -3.75
N ALA A 14 4.67 -5.64 -3.52
CA ALA A 14 4.34 -4.35 -2.89
C ALA A 14 3.62 -3.38 -3.84
N LEU A 15 3.97 -3.40 -5.13
CA LEU A 15 3.58 -2.37 -6.11
C LEU A 15 2.65 -2.87 -7.22
N GLN A 16 2.41 -4.17 -7.37
CA GLN A 16 1.47 -4.67 -8.38
C GLN A 16 0.08 -4.81 -7.76
N PRO A 17 -0.84 -3.86 -8.02
CA PRO A 17 -2.22 -4.02 -7.60
C PRO A 17 -2.89 -5.12 -8.40
N ASN A 18 -3.89 -5.77 -7.79
CA ASN A 18 -4.77 -6.67 -8.52
C ASN A 18 -5.65 -5.85 -9.47
N GLN A 19 -5.60 -6.17 -10.77
CA GLN A 19 -6.32 -5.43 -11.80
C GLN A 19 -7.45 -6.28 -12.36
N SER A 20 -8.66 -5.73 -12.37
CA SER A 20 -9.80 -6.32 -13.08
C SER A 20 -10.06 -5.56 -14.37
N THR A 21 -10.61 -6.25 -15.36
CA THR A 21 -11.00 -5.66 -16.65
C THR A 21 -12.26 -4.79 -16.56
N ASN A 22 -13.04 -4.93 -15.49
CA ASN A 22 -14.26 -4.17 -15.27
C ASN A 22 -13.94 -2.75 -14.77
N THR A 23 -14.14 -1.75 -15.64
CA THR A 23 -13.89 -0.34 -15.32
C THR A 23 -14.77 0.19 -14.19
N ALA A 24 -16.05 -0.21 -14.10
CA ALA A 24 -16.94 0.25 -13.02
C ALA A 24 -16.42 -0.23 -11.66
N PHE A 25 -15.97 -1.49 -11.59
CA PHE A 25 -15.33 -2.02 -10.38
C PHE A 25 -14.05 -1.24 -10.01
N GLN A 26 -13.21 -0.89 -10.98
CA GLN A 26 -12.00 -0.08 -10.75
C GLN A 26 -12.33 1.34 -10.26
N ILE A 27 -13.40 1.94 -10.75
CA ILE A 27 -13.89 3.24 -10.29
C ILE A 27 -14.36 3.13 -8.84
N SER A 28 -15.24 2.18 -8.52
CA SER A 28 -15.73 1.98 -7.13
C SER A 28 -14.61 1.70 -6.15
N TRP A 29 -13.63 0.89 -6.56
CA TRP A 29 -12.42 0.62 -5.78
C TRP A 29 -11.65 1.92 -5.50
N THR A 30 -11.46 2.77 -6.50
CA THR A 30 -10.76 4.04 -6.36
C THR A 30 -11.51 5.01 -5.47
N ILE A 31 -12.84 5.07 -5.57
CA ILE A 31 -13.69 5.88 -4.70
C ILE A 31 -13.51 5.44 -3.24
N LEU A 32 -13.64 4.14 -2.96
CA LEU A 32 -13.44 3.60 -1.61
C LEU A 32 -12.05 3.96 -1.08
N ARG A 33 -11.02 3.85 -1.93
CA ARG A 33 -9.63 4.17 -1.58
C ARG A 33 -9.45 5.63 -1.18
N VAL A 34 -9.95 6.54 -2.02
CA VAL A 34 -9.82 7.99 -1.81
C VAL A 34 -10.62 8.42 -0.60
N VAL A 35 -11.87 7.97 -0.46
CA VAL A 35 -12.73 8.32 0.68
C VAL A 35 -12.12 7.81 1.99
N ALA A 36 -11.76 6.53 2.06
CA ALA A 36 -11.18 5.94 3.26
C ALA A 36 -9.85 6.63 3.65
N GLY A 37 -8.98 6.90 2.67
CA GLY A 37 -7.73 7.59 2.91
C GLY A 37 -7.90 9.05 3.33
N VAL A 38 -8.78 9.81 2.68
CA VAL A 38 -9.00 11.23 3.03
C VAL A 38 -9.65 11.37 4.41
N VAL A 39 -10.70 10.59 4.68
CA VAL A 39 -11.39 10.69 5.96
C VAL A 39 -10.48 10.20 7.10
N MET A 40 -9.66 9.17 6.91
CA MET A 40 -8.75 8.69 7.96
C MET A 40 -7.70 9.74 8.42
N VAL A 41 -7.40 10.77 7.61
CA VAL A 41 -6.45 11.84 8.00
C VAL A 41 -6.85 12.53 9.31
N HIS A 42 -8.15 12.73 9.56
CA HIS A 42 -8.59 13.41 10.79
C HIS A 42 -8.16 12.63 12.05
N ASN A 43 -8.16 11.28 12.01
CA ASN A 43 -7.77 10.48 13.17
C ASN A 43 -6.31 10.71 13.58
N GLY A 44 -5.43 10.92 12.61
CA GLY A 44 -4.03 11.25 12.87
C GLY A 44 -3.87 12.66 13.44
N LEU A 45 -4.63 13.62 12.88
CA LEU A 45 -4.63 15.00 13.38
C LEU A 45 -5.16 15.11 14.80
N ASP A 46 -6.26 14.41 15.12
CA ASP A 46 -6.85 14.39 16.46
C ASP A 46 -5.88 13.83 17.51
N LYS A 47 -5.11 12.79 17.14
CA LYS A 47 -4.04 12.24 17.99
C LYS A 47 -2.92 13.25 18.24
N LEU A 48 -2.51 13.99 17.20
CA LEU A 48 -1.45 15.00 17.33
C LEU A 48 -1.91 16.25 18.08
N ALA A 49 -3.20 16.58 18.02
CA ALA A 49 -3.76 17.74 18.71
C ALA A 49 -3.57 17.66 20.24
N ASN A 50 -3.58 16.46 20.82
CA ASN A 50 -3.21 16.24 22.21
C ASN A 50 -2.58 14.85 22.41
N ILE A 51 -1.29 14.75 22.07
CA ILE A 51 -0.57 13.47 22.07
C ILE A 51 -0.43 12.86 23.47
N GLU A 52 -0.29 13.69 24.51
CA GLU A 52 -0.15 13.22 25.90
C GLU A 52 -1.44 12.60 26.41
N SER A 53 -2.58 13.25 26.12
CA SER A 53 -3.90 12.71 26.45
C SER A 53 -4.13 11.37 25.75
N PHE A 54 -3.85 11.29 24.44
CA PHE A 54 -3.99 10.03 23.70
C PHE A 54 -3.05 8.94 24.24
N ALA A 55 -1.79 9.27 24.54
CA ALA A 55 -0.86 8.32 25.14
C ALA A 55 -1.35 7.76 26.48
N ASN A 56 -1.88 8.61 27.35
CA ASN A 56 -2.38 8.18 28.66
C ASN A 56 -3.70 7.37 28.54
N ALA A 57 -4.64 7.84 27.73
CA ALA A 57 -5.98 7.24 27.61
C ALA A 57 -6.00 5.95 26.78
N TYR A 58 -5.11 5.83 25.78
CA TYR A 58 -5.04 4.66 24.90
C TYR A 58 -3.84 3.78 25.21
N VAL A 59 -2.63 4.29 24.99
CA VAL A 59 -1.44 3.43 24.95
C VAL A 59 -1.03 2.93 26.35
N ALA A 60 -1.00 3.82 27.33
CA ALA A 60 -0.71 3.47 28.72
C ALA A 60 -1.82 2.61 29.33
N TYR A 61 -3.09 2.88 28.99
CA TYR A 61 -4.23 2.06 29.38
C TYR A 61 -4.10 0.60 28.90
N LEU A 62 -3.56 0.40 27.70
CA LEU A 62 -3.26 -0.94 27.18
C LEU A 62 -2.04 -1.60 27.82
N GLY A 63 -1.28 -0.89 28.66
CA GLY A 63 -0.06 -1.39 29.29
C GLY A 63 1.13 -1.51 28.33
N LEU A 64 1.11 -0.78 27.20
CA LEU A 64 2.19 -0.81 26.22
C LEU A 64 3.38 0.07 26.66
N PRO A 65 4.63 -0.34 26.37
CA PRO A 65 5.81 0.46 26.70
C PRO A 65 5.91 1.71 25.83
N PHE A 66 6.59 2.74 26.34
CA PHE A 66 6.80 4.02 25.64
C PHE A 66 5.51 4.68 25.11
N PRO A 67 4.54 5.04 25.97
CA PRO A 67 3.23 5.51 25.54
C PRO A 67 3.27 6.67 24.55
N ILE A 68 4.12 7.67 24.82
CA ILE A 68 4.28 8.84 23.95
C ILE A 68 4.83 8.45 22.57
N THR A 69 5.86 7.61 22.51
CA THR A 69 6.48 7.21 21.24
C THR A 69 5.51 6.42 20.37
N LEU A 70 4.81 5.44 20.94
CA LEU A 70 3.82 4.65 20.21
C LEU A 70 2.62 5.50 19.76
N SER A 71 2.22 6.52 20.53
CA SER A 71 1.20 7.49 20.12
C SER A 71 1.62 8.27 18.88
N TYR A 72 2.86 8.77 18.83
CA TYR A 72 3.39 9.42 17.63
C TYR A 72 3.46 8.45 16.45
N MET A 73 3.88 7.20 16.66
CA MET A 73 3.90 6.19 15.60
C MET A 73 2.50 5.94 15.03
N ALA A 74 1.47 5.80 15.88
CA ALA A 74 0.10 5.64 15.44
C ALA A 74 -0.39 6.88 14.67
N ALA A 75 -0.16 8.08 15.21
CA ALA A 75 -0.58 9.33 14.60
C ALA A 75 0.06 9.58 13.23
N TYR A 76 1.38 9.37 13.10
CA TYR A 76 2.08 9.51 11.82
C TYR A 76 1.75 8.39 10.83
N THR A 77 1.48 7.17 11.32
CA THR A 77 0.99 6.09 10.45
C THR A 77 -0.32 6.49 9.80
N GLU A 78 -1.23 7.13 10.53
CA GLU A 78 -2.50 7.62 9.99
C GLU A 78 -2.30 8.85 9.10
N LEU A 79 -1.50 9.83 9.54
CA LEU A 79 -1.29 11.08 8.80
C LEU A 79 -0.53 10.88 7.47
N ILE A 80 0.38 9.91 7.40
CA ILE A 80 1.18 9.62 6.21
C ILE A 80 0.56 8.46 5.41
N GLY A 81 0.16 7.39 6.09
CA GLY A 81 -0.39 6.20 5.46
C GLY A 81 -1.72 6.50 4.77
N ALA A 82 -2.57 7.36 5.33
CA ALA A 82 -3.89 7.62 4.75
C ALA A 82 -3.82 8.39 3.42
N PRO A 83 -3.01 9.46 3.27
CA PRO A 83 -2.76 10.06 1.96
C PRO A 83 -2.09 9.11 0.96
N LEU A 84 -1.13 8.29 1.41
CA LEU A 84 -0.51 7.27 0.55
C LEU A 84 -1.53 6.27 0.00
N VAL A 85 -2.43 5.78 0.85
CA VAL A 85 -3.56 4.94 0.41
C VAL A 85 -4.46 5.71 -0.55
N ALA A 86 -4.87 6.95 -0.23
CA ALA A 86 -5.76 7.73 -1.10
C ALA A 86 -5.21 7.89 -2.54
N LEU A 87 -3.92 8.23 -2.65
CA LEU A 87 -3.20 8.33 -3.93
C LEU A 87 -2.97 6.95 -4.59
N GLY A 88 -2.97 5.88 -3.79
CA GLY A 88 -2.59 4.55 -4.23
C GLY A 88 -1.10 4.45 -4.49
N LEU A 89 -0.28 5.03 -3.62
CA LEU A 89 1.18 4.96 -3.63
C LEU A 89 1.65 4.14 -2.43
N PHE A 90 2.45 3.10 -2.67
CA PHE A 90 2.83 2.12 -1.65
C PHE A 90 1.59 1.60 -0.90
N THR A 91 0.53 1.27 -1.64
CA THR A 91 -0.80 1.06 -1.07
C THR A 91 -0.81 -0.05 -0.04
N ARG A 92 -0.14 -1.17 -0.31
CA ARG A 92 -0.12 -2.35 0.58
C ARG A 92 0.56 -2.06 1.92
N PRO A 93 1.82 -1.57 1.97
CA PRO A 93 2.44 -1.26 3.25
C PRO A 93 1.76 -0.10 3.98
N ALA A 94 1.26 0.93 3.27
CA ALA A 94 0.50 2.01 3.88
C ALA A 94 -0.80 1.51 4.52
N ALA A 95 -1.59 0.71 3.78
CA ALA A 95 -2.80 0.09 4.29
C ALA A 95 -2.52 -0.90 5.44
N MET A 96 -1.37 -1.58 5.44
CA MET A 96 -0.98 -2.48 6.53
C MET A 96 -0.76 -1.72 7.83
N GLY A 97 -0.11 -0.56 7.78
CA GLY A 97 0.04 0.32 8.94
C GLY A 97 -1.31 0.80 9.47
N LEU A 98 -2.19 1.28 8.59
CA LEU A 98 -3.54 1.73 8.97
C LEU A 98 -4.41 0.61 9.51
N PHE A 99 -4.31 -0.59 8.94
CA PHE A 99 -4.99 -1.78 9.46
C PHE A 99 -4.54 -2.10 10.89
N PHE A 100 -3.24 -1.99 11.16
CA PHE A 100 -2.70 -2.22 12.49
C PHE A 100 -3.18 -1.17 13.51
N THR A 101 -3.19 0.12 13.16
CA THR A 101 -3.71 1.16 14.08
C THR A 101 -5.18 0.94 14.41
N MET A 102 -6.00 0.55 13.42
CA MET A 102 -7.40 0.22 13.66
C MET A 102 -7.60 -1.04 14.50
N THR A 103 -6.75 -2.05 14.33
CA THR A 103 -6.79 -3.27 15.16
C THR A 103 -6.45 -2.97 16.62
N VAL A 104 -5.46 -2.10 16.86
CA VAL A 104 -5.11 -1.64 18.21
C VAL A 104 -6.24 -0.80 18.80
N ALA A 105 -6.87 0.07 18.01
CA ALA A 105 -8.04 0.84 18.44
C ALA A 105 -9.22 -0.08 18.82
N MET A 106 -9.51 -1.09 18.02
CA MET A 106 -10.53 -2.11 18.35
C MET A 106 -10.21 -2.82 19.66
N TYR A 107 -8.95 -3.22 19.88
CA TYR A 107 -8.54 -3.87 21.13
C TYR A 107 -8.74 -2.95 22.35
N HIS A 108 -8.40 -1.67 22.21
CA HIS A 108 -8.67 -0.66 23.24
C HIS A 108 -10.18 -0.53 23.51
N HIS A 109 -11.01 -0.41 22.47
CA HIS A 109 -12.46 -0.30 22.63
C HIS A 109 -13.06 -1.53 23.32
N ILE A 110 -12.59 -2.76 23.01
CA ILE A 110 -12.99 -3.98 23.71
C ILE A 110 -12.59 -3.92 25.19
N LYS A 111 -11.39 -3.43 25.49
CA LYS A 111 -10.91 -3.28 26.87
C LYS A 111 -11.65 -2.22 27.68
N VAL A 112 -12.18 -1.18 27.04
CA VAL A 112 -12.92 -0.09 27.70
C VAL A 112 -14.40 -0.43 27.86
N ALA A 113 -15.04 -0.94 26.81
CA ALA A 113 -16.50 -1.06 26.73
C ALA A 113 -17.00 -2.49 26.44
N GLY A 114 -16.12 -3.49 26.39
CA GLY A 114 -16.47 -4.85 25.96
C GLY A 114 -16.82 -4.92 24.47
N PHE A 115 -17.60 -5.92 24.07
CA PHE A 115 -18.08 -6.08 22.69
C PHE A 115 -19.26 -5.15 22.36
N SER A 116 -19.08 -3.85 22.59
CA SER A 116 -20.08 -2.83 22.29
C SER A 116 -19.96 -2.37 20.84
N ILE A 117 -20.97 -2.71 20.01
CA ILE A 117 -20.97 -2.38 18.58
C ILE A 117 -20.81 -0.86 18.32
N PRO A 118 -21.48 0.06 19.04
CA PRO A 118 -21.29 1.49 18.82
C PRO A 118 -19.85 1.97 19.03
N TYR A 119 -19.08 1.31 19.90
CA TYR A 119 -17.66 1.63 20.09
C TYR A 119 -16.79 1.01 19.00
N LEU A 120 -17.17 -0.15 18.46
CA LEU A 120 -16.34 -0.92 17.54
C LEU A 120 -16.57 -0.60 16.07
N GLU A 121 -17.79 -0.19 15.70
CA GLU A 121 -18.23 -0.13 14.30
C GLU A 121 -17.29 0.66 13.39
N LEU A 122 -16.87 1.87 13.80
CA LEU A 122 -16.03 2.73 12.96
C LEU A 122 -14.64 2.12 12.76
N SER A 123 -14.00 1.68 13.85
CA SER A 123 -12.69 1.03 13.81
C SER A 123 -12.70 -0.28 13.01
N ALA A 124 -13.80 -1.05 13.10
CA ALA A 124 -13.96 -2.30 12.36
C ALA A 124 -14.17 -2.06 10.85
N ILE A 125 -14.96 -1.05 10.47
CA ILE A 125 -15.16 -0.67 9.07
C ILE A 125 -13.82 -0.22 8.45
N TYR A 126 -13.04 0.59 9.16
CA TYR A 126 -11.72 1.00 8.67
C TYR A 126 -10.75 -0.18 8.60
N ALA A 127 -10.70 -1.04 9.63
CA ALA A 127 -9.86 -2.24 9.61
C ALA A 127 -10.20 -3.13 8.41
N ALA A 128 -11.48 -3.43 8.18
CA ALA A 128 -11.91 -4.23 7.03
C ALA A 128 -11.55 -3.57 5.70
N THR A 129 -11.73 -2.24 5.60
CA THR A 129 -11.38 -1.46 4.41
C THR A 129 -9.89 -1.51 4.12
N PHE A 130 -9.03 -1.27 5.10
CA PHE A 130 -7.58 -1.31 4.89
C PHE A 130 -7.07 -2.72 4.68
N LEU A 131 -7.65 -3.74 5.32
CA LEU A 131 -7.35 -5.14 5.03
C LEU A 131 -7.65 -5.49 3.57
N PHE A 132 -8.76 -4.98 3.01
CA PHE A 132 -9.06 -5.12 1.59
C PHE A 132 -7.92 -4.54 0.72
N PHE A 133 -7.39 -3.37 1.07
CA PHE A 133 -6.25 -2.77 0.34
C PHE A 133 -4.90 -3.46 0.59
N VAL A 134 -4.69 -4.06 1.76
CA VAL A 134 -3.52 -4.92 2.04
C VAL A 134 -3.50 -6.12 1.08
N ILE A 135 -4.64 -6.78 0.92
CA ILE A 135 -4.76 -7.99 0.09
C ILE A 135 -4.74 -7.62 -1.39
N ASN A 136 -5.53 -6.62 -1.79
CA ASN A 136 -5.79 -6.37 -3.21
C ASN A 136 -4.92 -5.26 -3.82
N GLY A 137 -4.30 -4.40 -3.02
CA GLY A 137 -3.54 -3.22 -3.50
C GLY A 137 -4.42 -2.07 -3.97
N GLY A 138 -3.82 -1.08 -4.64
CA GLY A 138 -4.47 0.19 -4.99
C GLY A 138 -5.40 0.21 -6.21
N GLY A 139 -5.51 -0.89 -6.97
CA GLY A 139 -6.29 -0.96 -8.21
C GLY A 139 -5.63 -0.25 -9.42
N ARG A 140 -6.32 -0.22 -10.55
CA ARG A 140 -5.82 0.30 -11.85
C ARG A 140 -5.54 1.81 -11.84
N PHE A 141 -6.37 2.59 -11.14
CA PHE A 141 -6.22 4.04 -11.03
C PHE A 141 -5.38 4.43 -9.80
N SER A 142 -4.26 3.74 -9.59
CA SER A 142 -3.31 4.00 -8.50
C SER A 142 -1.98 4.49 -9.07
N VAL A 143 -1.23 5.25 -8.26
CA VAL A 143 0.15 5.60 -8.60
C VAL A 143 1.02 4.35 -8.69
N ASP A 144 0.77 3.33 -7.86
CA ASP A 144 1.42 2.02 -7.93
C ASP A 144 1.27 1.38 -9.32
N ALA A 145 0.05 1.35 -9.87
CA ALA A 145 -0.21 0.85 -11.22
C ALA A 145 0.52 1.67 -12.30
N LEU A 146 0.52 3.00 -12.17
CA LEU A 146 1.22 3.89 -13.10
C LEU A 146 2.72 3.59 -13.11
N LEU A 147 3.35 3.50 -11.93
CA LEU A 147 4.77 3.18 -11.78
C LEU A 147 5.10 1.78 -12.35
N ALA A 148 4.27 0.78 -12.05
CA ALA A 148 4.43 -0.57 -12.60
C ALA A 148 4.38 -0.60 -14.13
N ASN A 149 3.44 0.14 -14.73
CA ASN A 149 3.30 0.24 -16.18
C ASN A 149 4.52 0.93 -16.83
N VAL A 150 5.00 2.02 -16.23
CA VAL A 150 6.21 2.73 -16.70
C VAL A 150 7.44 1.82 -16.66
N VAL A 151 7.67 1.13 -15.55
CA VAL A 151 8.79 0.20 -15.39
C VAL A 151 8.72 -0.94 -16.41
N ASN A 152 7.53 -1.51 -16.64
CA ASN A 152 7.35 -2.58 -17.62
C ASN A 152 7.57 -2.10 -19.07
N GLY A 153 7.16 -0.87 -19.40
CA GLY A 153 7.41 -0.26 -20.70
C GLY A 153 8.90 -0.09 -20.97
N LEU A 154 9.66 0.45 -20.02
CA LEU A 154 11.11 0.64 -20.14
C LEU A 154 11.84 -0.70 -20.33
N ARG A 155 11.43 -1.74 -19.61
CA ARG A 155 12.02 -3.09 -19.72
C ARG A 155 11.75 -3.72 -21.09
N THR A 156 10.54 -3.56 -21.62
CA THR A 156 10.17 -4.08 -22.95
C THR A 156 10.99 -3.39 -24.05
N ASN A 157 11.17 -2.07 -23.97
CA ASN A 157 11.98 -1.32 -24.92
C ASN A 157 13.46 -1.76 -24.92
N GLN A 158 14.04 -1.97 -23.74
CA GLN A 158 15.41 -2.48 -23.64
C GLN A 158 15.55 -3.90 -24.20
N ALA A 159 14.59 -4.80 -23.92
CA ALA A 159 14.61 -6.15 -24.45
C ALA A 159 14.49 -6.18 -25.98
N ASN A 160 13.63 -5.33 -26.54
CA ASN A 160 13.46 -5.22 -27.99
C ASN A 160 14.71 -4.64 -28.67
N GLY A 161 15.33 -3.59 -28.10
CA GLY A 161 16.59 -3.04 -28.61
C GLY A 161 17.72 -4.07 -28.60
N LYS A 162 17.82 -4.89 -27.53
CA LYS A 162 18.80 -5.97 -27.46
C LYS A 162 18.54 -7.05 -28.52
N ARG A 163 17.29 -7.45 -28.74
CA ARG A 163 16.91 -8.42 -29.78
C ARG A 163 17.28 -7.92 -31.19
N ALA A 164 16.92 -6.68 -31.51
CA ALA A 164 17.26 -6.09 -32.81
C ALA A 164 18.78 -6.07 -33.05
N SER A 165 19.58 -5.70 -32.05
CA SER A 165 21.04 -5.72 -32.17
C SER A 165 21.63 -7.12 -32.40
N LEU A 166 21.00 -8.16 -31.83
CA LEU A 166 21.43 -9.54 -32.01
C LEU A 166 21.05 -10.05 -33.40
N GLU A 167 19.84 -9.75 -33.88
CA GLU A 167 19.40 -10.09 -35.24
C GLU A 167 20.32 -9.47 -36.31
N ASP A 168 20.72 -8.21 -36.13
CA ASP A 168 21.71 -7.54 -36.98
C ASP A 168 23.06 -8.28 -37.01
N VAL A 169 23.54 -8.74 -35.85
CA VAL A 169 24.81 -9.48 -35.74
C VAL A 169 24.71 -10.85 -36.41
N PHE A 170 23.60 -11.57 -36.24
CA PHE A 170 23.37 -12.85 -36.90
C PHE A 170 23.31 -12.70 -38.42
N GLN A 171 22.57 -11.70 -38.92
CA GLN A 171 22.48 -11.44 -40.37
C GLN A 171 23.84 -11.10 -40.97
N ARG A 172 24.66 -10.30 -40.26
CA ARG A 172 26.04 -9.99 -40.70
C ARG A 172 26.93 -11.23 -40.70
N SER A 173 26.82 -12.08 -39.68
CA SER A 173 27.56 -13.35 -39.61
C SER A 173 27.18 -14.30 -40.74
N ASP A 174 25.89 -14.48 -41.03
CA ASP A 174 25.43 -15.38 -42.09
C ASP A 174 25.87 -14.88 -43.47
N LYS A 175 25.77 -13.57 -43.73
CA LYS A 175 26.26 -12.96 -44.96
C LYS A 175 27.77 -13.14 -45.15
N ALA A 176 28.54 -13.07 -44.08
CA ALA A 176 29.99 -13.31 -44.12
C ALA A 176 30.32 -14.79 -44.43
N LYS A 177 29.55 -15.74 -43.89
CA LYS A 177 29.73 -17.17 -44.17
C LYS A 177 29.36 -17.55 -45.60
N SER A 178 28.33 -16.94 -46.20
CA SER A 178 27.92 -17.22 -47.58
C SER A 178 28.86 -16.67 -48.65
N ALA A 179 29.82 -15.82 -48.26
CA ALA A 179 30.79 -15.20 -49.17
C ALA A 179 32.14 -15.96 -49.23
N LEU A 180 32.27 -17.05 -48.46
CA LEU A 180 33.41 -17.99 -48.46
C LEU A 180 33.02 -19.26 -49.20
#